data_AF-A0A7Y3UN47-F1
#
_entry.id   AF-A0A7Y3UN47-F1
#
_cell.length_a   1.000
_cell.length_b   1.000
_cell.length_c   1.000
_cell.angle_alpha   90.00
_cell.angle_beta   90.00
_cell.angle_gamma   90.00
#
_symmetry.space_group_name_H-M   'P 1'
#
loop_
_entity.id
_entity.type
_entity.pdbx_description
1 polymer ?
#
loop_
_entity_poly.entity_id
_entity_poly.type
_entity_poly.pdbx_seq_one_letter_code
_entity_poly.pdbx_strand_id
1 'polypeptide(L)' 'MDRTGRKCACDLCGTEITVTNDCGGFLKCCDQLMVLK' A
#
# COMPACT_ATOMS: atom_id res chain seq x y z
N MET A 1 3.37 -14.23 1.89
CA MET A 1 1.94 -13.93 2.07
C MET A 1 1.52 -13.09 0.89
N ASP A 2 0.64 -13.59 0.04
CA ASP A 2 0.16 -12.85 -1.11
C ASP A 2 -0.66 -11.63 -0.64
N ARG A 3 -0.25 -10.43 -1.06
CA ARG A 3 -0.92 -9.16 -0.72
C ARG A 3 -1.84 -8.67 -1.84
N THR A 4 -1.97 -9.44 -2.90
CA THR A 4 -2.81 -9.12 -4.05
C THR A 4 -4.27 -8.97 -3.61
N GLY A 5 -4.95 -7.94 -4.11
CA GLY A 5 -6.31 -7.56 -3.73
C GLY A 5 -6.44 -6.76 -2.43
N ARG A 6 -5.35 -6.58 -1.66
CA ARG A 6 -5.40 -5.75 -0.44
C ARG A 6 -5.40 -4.26 -0.78
N LYS A 7 -6.13 -3.49 0.03
CA LYS A 7 -6.16 -2.03 -0.06
C LYS A 7 -5.11 -1.41 0.86
N CYS A 8 -4.36 -0.45 0.34
CA CYS A 8 -3.43 0.36 1.13
C CYS A 8 -3.87 1.82 1.05
N ALA A 9 -3.76 2.53 2.16
CA ALA A 9 -4.04 3.95 2.23
C ALA A 9 -2.82 4.71 2.78
N CYS A 10 -2.61 5.93 2.30
CA CYS A 10 -1.66 6.88 2.89
C CYS A 10 -2.42 7.81 3.84
N ASP A 11 -2.04 7.82 5.11
CA ASP A 11 -2.68 8.66 6.13
C ASP A 11 -2.40 10.17 5.99
N LEU A 12 -1.36 10.56 5.23
CA LEU A 12 -0.99 11.97 5.04
C LEU A 12 -1.78 12.65 3.91
N CYS A 13 -1.81 12.03 2.73
CA CYS A 13 -2.45 12.62 1.55
C CYS A 13 -3.80 11.98 1.21
N GLY A 14 -4.20 10.92 1.90
CA GLY A 14 -5.45 10.19 1.65
C GLY A 14 -5.41 9.30 0.40
N THR A 15 -4.24 9.05 -0.20
CA THR A 15 -4.12 8.20 -1.39
C THR A 15 -4.53 6.76 -1.07
N GLU A 16 -5.47 6.20 -1.83
CA GLU A 16 -5.92 4.82 -1.73
C GLU A 16 -5.51 4.03 -2.98
N ILE A 17 -4.90 2.86 -2.78
CA ILE A 17 -4.54 1.94 -3.87
C ILE A 17 -4.98 0.51 -3.54
N THR A 18 -5.13 -0.31 -4.57
CA THR A 18 -5.33 -1.76 -4.45
C THR A 18 -4.14 -2.47 -5.08
N VAL A 19 -3.54 -3.42 -4.35
CA VAL A 19 -2.41 -4.20 -4.84
C VAL A 19 -2.91 -5.15 -5.93
N THR A 20 -2.40 -5.03 -7.16
CA THR A 20 -2.73 -5.94 -8.27
C THR A 20 -1.69 -7.04 -8.48
N ASN A 21 -0.48 -6.83 -8.00
CA ASN A 21 0.61 -7.80 -8.03
C ASN A 21 1.58 -7.52 -6.86
N ASP A 22 1.94 -8.55 -6.09
CA ASP A 22 2.91 -8.43 -5.00
C ASP A 22 4.28 -8.96 -5.42
N CYS A 23 5.29 -8.07 -5.48
CA CYS A 23 6.67 -8.42 -5.81
C CYS A 23 7.63 -8.32 -4.61
N GLY A 24 7.11 -8.31 -3.37
CA GLY A 24 7.94 -8.38 -2.15
C GLY A 24 8.52 -7.03 -1.68
N GLY A 25 8.16 -5.91 -2.32
CA GLY A 25 8.53 -4.57 -1.88
C GLY A 25 7.65 -4.02 -0.74
N PHE A 26 8.02 -2.83 -0.25
CA PHE A 26 7.21 -2.02 0.65
C PHE A 26 6.65 -0.82 -0.12
N LEU A 27 5.36 -0.56 0.04
CA LEU A 27 4.70 0.61 -0.54
C LEU A 27 5.02 1.83 0.31
N LYS A 28 5.49 2.91 -0.33
CA LYS A 28 5.84 4.17 0.33
C LYS A 28 5.09 5.32 -0.35
N CYS A 29 4.51 6.21 0.45
CA CYS A 29 3.83 7.42 0.00
C CYS A 29 4.07 8.53 1.04
N CYS A 30 4.31 9.77 0.60
CA CYS A 30 4.59 10.91 1.49
C CYS A 30 5.69 10.64 2.53
N ASP A 31 6.78 10.03 2.08
CA ASP A 31 7.91 9.62 2.91
C ASP A 31 7.65 8.57 4.01
N GLN A 32 6.45 7.99 4.05
CA GLN A 32 6.06 6.96 5.01
C GLN A 32 5.63 5.66 4.34
N LEU A 33 5.77 4.55 5.06
CA LEU A 33 5.25 3.26 4.62
C LEU A 33 3.71 3.31 4.62
N MET A 34 3.11 2.88 3.53
CA MET A 34 1.66 2.74 3.45
C MET A 34 1.22 1.58 4.34
N VAL A 35 0.24 1.83 5.20
CA VAL A 35 -0.32 0.81 6.08
C VAL A 35 -1.34 -0.01 5.31
N LEU A 36 -1.20 -1.33 5.38
CA LEU A 36 -2.23 -2.26 4.89
C LEU A 36 -3.45 -2.12 5.80
N LYS A 37 -4.60 -1.75 5.24
CA LYS A 37 -5.88 -1.93 5.94
C LYS A 37 -6.31 -3.40 5.93
#